data_AF-I3CDX5-F1
#
_entry.id   AF-I3CDX5-F1
#
_cell.length_a   1.000
_cell.length_b   1.000
_cell.length_c   1.000
_cell.angle_alpha   90.00
_cell.angle_beta   90.00
_cell.angle_gamma   90.00
#
_symmetry.space_group_name_H-M   'P 1'
#
loop_
_entity.id
_entity.type
_entity.pdbx_description
1 polymer ?
#
loop_
_entity_poly.entity_id
_entity_poly.type
_entity_poly.pdbx_seq_one_letter_code
_entity_poly.pdbx_strand_id
1 'polypeptide(L)'
;MSSKLMLSTSEIELTADITRCPLHGIDGTALPEVIPPSTRILQVVGEARLRALVFHHHALLLKSPIAHLFTQEEEQFWTVVTKIADFFVEACGGKNYYSEAYGRPQLRRRHIPFMIDEAGREIWLALYQQALRDVDFPSNVLEEFWTWIEALSIRLVNQRHGNIPIKRVHFDSIKSFFTRTPINQHSEIKQEFQILPPIPTTDSITSTDALSRQERATLSIFGEVKKPLTINLIDLFDLPTASILMPPVICSMTYKQLDTEHLYKGVLLKNLLNRAMIKSERPLYRTPLYIVVTAYDGYQTVFSWHEVFNATIGDSILLAYSKNNRLLEDKAGCLCLLTNPESYMTPRLVRGVKSVEVRRISD
;
A
#
# COMPACT_ATOMS: atom_id res chain seq x y z
N MET A 1 -42.91 -5.30 48.03
CA MET A 1 -43.64 -4.14 47.48
C MET A 1 -42.71 -2.96 47.41
N SER A 2 -42.30 -2.55 46.21
CA SER A 2 -42.28 -1.15 45.83
C SER A 2 -42.10 -1.07 44.33
N SER A 3 -43.24 -0.85 43.68
CA SER A 3 -43.38 -0.52 42.27
C SER A 3 -42.81 0.87 42.01
N LYS A 4 -42.05 1.03 40.94
CA LYS A 4 -42.10 2.29 40.18
C LYS A 4 -41.90 2.02 38.70
N LEU A 5 -43.06 1.93 38.05
CA LEU A 5 -43.45 2.36 36.71
C LEU A 5 -42.55 1.97 35.51
N MET A 6 -43.17 1.17 34.65
CA MET A 6 -42.98 1.14 33.21
C MET A 6 -42.75 2.53 32.62
N LEU A 7 -41.73 2.65 31.78
CA LEU A 7 -41.81 3.50 30.61
C LEU A 7 -42.26 2.65 29.43
N SER A 8 -43.30 3.16 28.80
CA SER A 8 -44.14 2.63 27.73
C SER A 8 -43.36 2.29 26.46
N THR A 9 -43.83 1.24 25.79
CA THR A 9 -43.48 0.71 24.46
C THR A 9 -43.86 1.65 23.30
N SER A 10 -43.62 2.95 23.42
CA SER A 10 -44.08 3.92 22.42
C SER A 10 -43.13 5.11 22.28
N GLU A 11 -41.91 4.84 21.82
CA GLU A 11 -41.10 5.76 21.00
C GLU A 11 -40.12 4.90 20.21
N ILE A 12 -40.70 4.25 19.20
CA ILE A 12 -39.98 3.59 18.12
C ILE A 12 -39.44 4.71 17.24
N GLU A 13 -38.28 5.27 17.60
CA GLU A 13 -37.36 5.82 16.60
C GLU A 13 -36.56 4.64 16.04
N LEU A 14 -37.14 3.98 15.03
CA LEU A 14 -36.38 3.19 14.08
C LEU A 14 -35.33 4.14 13.47
N THR A 15 -34.05 3.74 13.55
CA THR A 15 -32.86 4.40 12.96
C THR A 15 -32.15 5.50 13.77
N ALA A 16 -31.39 5.11 14.81
CA ALA A 16 -30.13 5.76 15.25
C ALA A 16 -29.63 4.98 16.47
N ASP A 17 -28.42 4.41 16.49
CA ASP A 17 -27.24 5.19 16.85
C ASP A 17 -25.96 4.42 16.49
N ILE A 18 -25.47 4.61 15.26
CA ILE A 18 -24.16 4.12 14.81
C ILE A 18 -23.09 5.22 14.87
N THR A 19 -23.45 6.44 15.29
CA THR A 19 -22.71 7.68 15.01
C THR A 19 -22.72 8.74 16.13
N ARG A 20 -23.22 8.51 17.33
CA ARG A 20 -23.09 9.51 18.43
C ARG A 20 -21.86 9.28 19.31
N CYS A 21 -20.68 9.54 18.74
CA CYS A 21 -19.54 9.95 19.55
C CYS A 21 -18.97 11.21 18.90
N PRO A 22 -19.12 12.41 19.52
CA PRO A 22 -18.49 13.62 19.02
C PRO A 22 -16.99 13.46 19.26
N LEU A 23 -16.30 12.93 18.25
CA LEU A 23 -14.86 12.98 18.19
C LEU A 23 -14.54 14.33 17.55
N HIS A 24 -13.72 15.11 18.24
CA HIS A 24 -13.11 16.29 17.66
C HIS A 24 -11.88 15.82 16.89
N GLY A 25 -11.67 16.39 15.71
CA GLY A 25 -10.39 16.37 15.03
C GLY A 25 -9.31 16.94 15.94
N ILE A 26 -8.04 16.67 15.61
CA ILE A 26 -6.89 17.11 16.40
C ILE A 26 -6.78 18.66 16.39
N ASP A 27 -7.47 19.30 15.45
CA ASP A 27 -7.66 20.75 15.25
C ASP A 27 -8.96 21.30 15.88
N GLY A 28 -9.73 20.48 16.58
CA GLY A 28 -11.02 20.86 17.15
C GLY A 28 -12.18 20.86 16.14
N THR A 29 -11.95 20.49 14.88
CA THR A 29 -13.02 20.41 13.87
C THR A 29 -13.92 19.20 14.13
N ALA A 30 -15.23 19.38 13.96
CA ALA A 30 -16.17 18.27 14.11
C ALA A 30 -15.92 17.21 13.01
N LEU A 31 -15.90 15.93 13.38
CA LEU A 31 -15.95 14.87 12.37
C LEU A 31 -17.18 15.03 11.47
N PRO A 32 -17.08 14.67 10.18
CA PRO A 32 -18.22 14.80 9.28
C PRO A 32 -19.40 13.96 9.77
N GLU A 33 -20.59 14.48 9.48
CA GLU A 33 -21.83 13.75 9.68
C GLU A 33 -21.80 12.48 8.82
N VAL A 34 -22.27 11.37 9.40
CA VAL A 34 -22.41 10.10 8.71
C VAL A 34 -23.88 9.87 8.50
N ILE A 35 -24.29 10.08 7.26
CA ILE A 35 -25.66 9.88 6.81
C ILE A 35 -25.83 8.37 6.54
N PRO A 36 -26.76 7.67 7.22
CA PRO A 36 -27.05 6.28 6.93
C PRO A 36 -27.55 6.10 5.49
N PRO A 37 -27.25 4.96 4.84
CA PRO A 37 -27.76 4.69 3.50
C PRO A 37 -29.27 4.44 3.58
N SER A 38 -30.00 4.84 2.53
CA SER A 38 -31.43 4.60 2.44
C SER A 38 -31.74 3.16 2.04
N THR A 39 -32.98 2.75 2.29
CA THR A 39 -33.51 1.43 1.87
C THR A 39 -33.50 1.24 0.34
N ARG A 40 -33.39 2.34 -0.43
CA ARG A 40 -33.30 2.33 -1.89
C ARG A 40 -32.08 1.57 -2.38
N ILE A 41 -30.96 1.59 -1.64
CA ILE A 41 -29.75 0.85 -2.01
C ILE A 41 -30.08 -0.65 -2.12
N LEU A 42 -30.70 -1.23 -1.09
CA LEU A 42 -31.06 -2.65 -1.15
C LEU A 42 -32.07 -2.96 -2.25
N GLN A 43 -33.05 -2.07 -2.48
CA GLN A 43 -34.06 -2.26 -3.54
C GLN A 43 -33.46 -2.29 -4.94
N VAL A 44 -32.44 -1.47 -5.21
CA VAL A 44 -31.80 -1.35 -6.52
C VAL A 44 -30.68 -2.38 -6.71
N VAL A 45 -29.87 -2.61 -5.67
CA VAL A 45 -28.67 -3.45 -5.74
C VAL A 45 -29.00 -4.93 -5.50
N GLY A 46 -29.95 -5.19 -4.59
CA GLY A 46 -30.26 -6.53 -4.11
C GLY A 46 -29.26 -7.07 -3.08
N GLU A 47 -29.72 -7.94 -2.20
CA GLU A 47 -28.90 -8.52 -1.12
C GLU A 47 -27.69 -9.29 -1.66
N ALA A 48 -27.89 -10.12 -2.69
CA ALA A 48 -26.83 -10.95 -3.26
C ALA A 48 -25.64 -10.12 -3.76
N ARG A 49 -25.88 -8.97 -4.39
CA ARG A 49 -24.81 -8.09 -4.89
C ARG A 49 -24.17 -7.28 -3.77
N LEU A 50 -24.92 -6.85 -2.75
CA LEU A 50 -24.34 -6.24 -1.54
C LEU A 50 -23.40 -7.21 -0.81
N ARG A 51 -23.80 -8.49 -0.68
CA ARG A 51 -22.92 -9.52 -0.14
C ARG A 51 -21.69 -9.72 -1.04
N ALA A 52 -21.89 -9.89 -2.35
CA ALA A 52 -20.77 -10.05 -3.29
C ALA A 52 -19.77 -8.88 -3.24
N LEU A 53 -20.25 -7.64 -3.10
CA LEU A 53 -19.41 -6.46 -2.90
C LEU A 53 -18.51 -6.61 -1.68
N VAL A 54 -19.07 -6.97 -0.52
CA VAL A 54 -18.31 -7.12 0.72
C VAL A 54 -17.29 -8.26 0.61
N PHE A 55 -17.69 -9.40 0.05
CA PHE A 55 -16.80 -10.54 -0.15
C PHE A 55 -15.64 -10.20 -1.09
N HIS A 56 -15.93 -9.54 -2.22
CA HIS A 56 -14.90 -9.13 -3.19
C HIS A 56 -13.95 -8.08 -2.60
N HIS A 57 -14.48 -7.09 -1.89
CA HIS A 57 -13.68 -6.09 -1.17
C HIS A 57 -12.68 -6.74 -0.19
N HIS A 58 -13.13 -7.72 0.58
CA HIS A 58 -12.29 -8.44 1.54
C HIS A 58 -11.27 -9.36 0.86
N ALA A 59 -11.61 -9.97 -0.28
CA ALA A 59 -10.64 -10.70 -1.10
C ALA A 59 -9.50 -9.80 -1.62
N LEU A 60 -9.81 -8.55 -1.96
CA LEU A 60 -8.81 -7.54 -2.34
C LEU A 60 -7.96 -7.10 -1.14
N LEU A 61 -8.57 -6.94 0.04
CA LEU A 61 -7.87 -6.57 1.27
C LEU A 61 -6.77 -7.57 1.66
N LEU A 62 -7.00 -8.87 1.48
CA LEU A 62 -5.98 -9.91 1.74
C LEU A 62 -4.75 -9.82 0.83
N LYS A 63 -4.87 -9.17 -0.32
CA LYS A 63 -3.76 -8.97 -1.27
C LYS A 63 -3.12 -7.58 -1.15
N SER A 64 -3.57 -6.79 -0.18
CA SER A 64 -3.20 -5.39 -0.01
C SER A 64 -2.10 -5.20 1.05
N PRO A 65 -1.47 -4.03 1.11
CA PRO A 65 -0.51 -3.71 2.17
C PRO A 65 -1.08 -3.80 3.60
N ILE A 66 -2.41 -3.69 3.76
CA ILE A 66 -3.09 -3.79 5.04
C ILE A 66 -3.63 -5.20 5.35
N ALA A 67 -3.23 -6.22 4.56
CA ALA A 67 -3.63 -7.62 4.79
C ALA A 67 -3.26 -8.12 6.20
N HIS A 68 -2.19 -7.58 6.78
CA HIS A 68 -1.73 -7.91 8.14
C HIS A 68 -2.72 -7.52 9.25
N LEU A 69 -3.73 -6.67 8.97
CA LEU A 69 -4.80 -6.35 9.92
C LEU A 69 -5.87 -7.45 10.01
N PHE A 70 -5.82 -8.45 9.13
CA PHE A 70 -6.80 -9.52 9.05
C PHE A 70 -6.17 -10.86 9.45
N THR A 71 -7.00 -11.77 9.98
CA THR A 71 -6.59 -13.15 10.20
C THR A 71 -6.21 -13.80 8.88
N GLN A 72 -5.14 -14.59 8.89
CA GLN A 72 -4.67 -15.36 7.73
C GLN A 72 -5.32 -16.75 7.68
N GLU A 73 -6.08 -17.13 8.71
CA GLU A 73 -6.87 -18.35 8.72
C GLU A 73 -8.14 -18.17 7.87
N GLU A 74 -8.23 -18.89 6.76
CA GLU A 74 -9.26 -18.70 5.73
C GLU A 74 -10.69 -18.87 6.27
N GLU A 75 -10.95 -19.90 7.08
CA GLU A 75 -12.28 -20.16 7.65
C GLU A 75 -12.73 -19.05 8.61
N GLN A 76 -11.82 -18.61 9.49
CA GLN A 76 -12.08 -17.51 10.41
C GLN A 76 -12.28 -16.19 9.65
N PHE A 77 -11.48 -15.96 8.61
CA PHE A 77 -11.58 -14.78 7.77
C PHE A 77 -12.98 -14.67 7.15
N TRP A 78 -13.43 -15.71 6.45
CA TRP A 78 -14.73 -15.68 5.77
C TRP A 78 -15.92 -15.66 6.74
N THR A 79 -15.77 -16.21 7.95
CA THR A 79 -16.75 -16.06 9.03
C THR A 79 -16.90 -14.59 9.43
N VAL A 80 -15.79 -13.86 9.59
CA VAL A 80 -15.81 -12.42 9.89
C VAL A 80 -16.37 -11.62 8.71
N VAL A 81 -16.02 -11.95 7.47
CA VAL A 81 -16.55 -11.29 6.28
C VAL A 81 -18.06 -11.48 6.16
N THR A 82 -18.59 -12.65 6.49
CA THR A 82 -20.05 -12.91 6.51
C THR A 82 -20.75 -11.98 7.48
N LYS A 83 -20.21 -11.82 8.70
CA LYS A 83 -20.71 -10.86 9.69
C LYS A 83 -20.67 -9.42 9.18
N ILE A 84 -19.62 -9.03 8.45
CA ILE A 84 -19.54 -7.69 7.86
C ILE A 84 -20.61 -7.53 6.77
N ALA A 85 -20.83 -8.56 5.94
CA ALA A 85 -21.88 -8.54 4.93
C ALA A 85 -23.27 -8.39 5.55
N ASP A 86 -23.55 -9.08 6.65
CA ASP A 86 -24.80 -8.94 7.42
C ASP A 86 -25.00 -7.49 7.91
N PHE A 87 -23.93 -6.84 8.39
CA PHE A 87 -23.99 -5.43 8.79
C PHE A 87 -24.35 -4.51 7.61
N PHE A 88 -23.75 -4.71 6.44
CA PHE A 88 -24.03 -3.90 5.25
C PHE A 88 -25.45 -4.11 4.72
N VAL A 89 -25.95 -5.35 4.74
CA VAL A 89 -27.33 -5.67 4.35
C VAL A 89 -28.33 -4.99 5.28
N GLU A 90 -28.14 -5.11 6.59
CA GLU A 90 -29.00 -4.47 7.59
C GLU A 90 -28.93 -2.93 7.47
N ALA A 91 -27.73 -2.36 7.34
CA ALA A 91 -27.55 -0.92 7.19
C ALA A 91 -28.27 -0.36 5.96
N CYS A 92 -28.31 -1.09 4.85
CA CYS A 92 -29.00 -0.70 3.62
C CYS A 92 -30.50 -1.00 3.62
N GLY A 93 -31.10 -1.34 4.78
CA GLY A 93 -32.54 -1.57 4.93
C GLY A 93 -32.99 -3.02 4.79
N GLY A 94 -32.06 -3.98 4.90
CA GLY A 94 -32.36 -5.40 4.85
C GLY A 94 -32.86 -5.96 6.18
N LYS A 95 -32.97 -7.29 6.25
CA LYS A 95 -33.26 -7.97 7.51
C LYS A 95 -32.16 -7.70 8.53
N ASN A 96 -32.53 -7.71 9.82
CA ASN A 96 -31.66 -7.45 10.97
C ASN A 96 -30.67 -8.60 11.27
N TYR A 97 -29.97 -9.12 10.26
CA TYR A 97 -29.03 -10.23 10.41
C TYR A 97 -27.92 -9.93 11.43
N TYR A 98 -27.42 -8.70 11.45
CA TYR A 98 -26.29 -8.35 12.30
C TYR A 98 -26.73 -8.08 13.74
N SER A 99 -27.78 -7.28 13.95
CA SER A 99 -28.22 -6.91 15.29
C SER A 99 -28.87 -8.07 16.03
N GLU A 100 -29.58 -8.98 15.34
CA GLU A 100 -30.11 -10.21 15.93
C GLU A 100 -28.98 -11.13 16.43
N ALA A 101 -27.88 -11.26 15.68
CA ALA A 101 -26.78 -12.16 16.03
C ALA A 101 -25.70 -11.54 16.94
N TYR A 102 -25.40 -10.24 16.78
CA TYR A 102 -24.21 -9.58 17.36
C TYR A 102 -24.52 -8.33 18.17
N GLY A 103 -25.79 -7.93 18.25
CA GLY A 103 -26.26 -6.74 18.97
C GLY A 103 -25.82 -5.41 18.34
N ARG A 104 -25.74 -4.37 19.16
CA ARG A 104 -25.45 -3.00 18.68
C ARG A 104 -24.10 -2.91 17.94
N PRO A 105 -24.00 -2.25 16.77
CA PRO A 105 -22.77 -2.23 15.95
C PRO A 105 -21.51 -1.67 16.62
N GLN A 106 -21.59 -0.58 17.40
CA GLN A 106 -20.48 0.07 18.12
C GLN A 106 -19.13 -0.01 17.37
N LEU A 107 -19.13 0.38 16.09
CA LEU A 107 -18.08 -0.01 15.14
C LEU A 107 -16.70 0.46 15.60
N ARG A 108 -16.55 1.73 16.02
CA ARG A 108 -15.28 2.24 16.53
C ARG A 108 -14.72 1.38 17.65
N ARG A 109 -15.53 1.03 18.66
CA ARG A 109 -15.11 0.18 19.79
C ARG A 109 -14.59 -1.17 19.32
N ARG A 110 -15.27 -1.78 18.34
CA ARG A 110 -14.88 -3.07 17.76
C ARG A 110 -13.65 -2.98 16.85
N HIS A 111 -13.29 -1.79 16.37
CA HIS A 111 -12.11 -1.56 15.54
C HIS A 111 -10.86 -1.10 16.32
N ILE A 112 -10.99 -0.72 17.61
CA ILE A 112 -9.86 -0.33 18.49
C ILE A 112 -8.68 -1.32 18.49
N PRO A 113 -8.88 -2.66 18.47
CA PRO A 113 -7.77 -3.61 18.50
C PRO A 113 -6.87 -3.59 17.25
N PHE A 114 -7.33 -3.01 16.15
CA PHE A 114 -6.60 -2.95 14.88
C PHE A 114 -5.99 -1.57 14.72
N MET A 115 -4.70 -1.48 14.42
CA MET A 115 -4.00 -0.21 14.22
C MET A 115 -4.38 0.38 12.84
N ILE A 116 -5.46 1.15 12.80
CA ILE A 116 -6.00 1.75 11.58
C ILE A 116 -5.59 3.20 11.53
N ASP A 117 -4.64 3.51 10.65
CA ASP A 117 -4.19 4.86 10.36
C ASP A 117 -4.87 5.47 9.12
N GLU A 118 -4.50 6.70 8.80
CA GLU A 118 -5.05 7.44 7.66
C GLU A 118 -4.75 6.73 6.32
N ALA A 119 -3.54 6.18 6.18
CA ALA A 119 -3.13 5.45 4.99
C ALA A 119 -3.91 4.13 4.82
N GLY A 120 -4.11 3.39 5.92
CA GLY A 120 -4.93 2.19 5.93
C GLY A 120 -6.38 2.48 5.54
N ARG A 121 -6.96 3.60 5.99
CA ARG A 121 -8.27 4.06 5.53
C ARG A 121 -8.27 4.37 4.03
N GLU A 122 -7.26 5.05 3.50
CA GLU A 122 -7.18 5.37 2.07
C GLU A 122 -7.10 4.10 1.21
N ILE A 123 -6.30 3.10 1.62
CA ILE A 123 -6.25 1.79 0.96
C ILE A 123 -7.61 1.10 1.02
N TRP A 124 -8.25 1.08 2.19
CA TRP A 124 -9.58 0.48 2.36
C TRP A 124 -10.62 1.09 1.42
N LEU A 125 -10.62 2.42 1.26
CA LEU A 125 -11.51 3.15 0.35
C LEU A 125 -11.18 2.89 -1.13
N ALA A 126 -9.89 2.86 -1.51
CA ALA A 126 -9.47 2.58 -2.87
C ALA A 126 -9.89 1.16 -3.30
N LEU A 127 -9.79 0.18 -2.41
CA LEU A 127 -10.27 -1.17 -2.68
C LEU A 127 -11.80 -1.24 -2.76
N TYR A 128 -12.52 -0.42 -2.00
CA TYR A 128 -13.97 -0.30 -2.17
C TYR A 128 -14.33 0.32 -3.52
N GLN A 129 -13.58 1.31 -3.97
CA GLN A 129 -13.75 1.92 -5.30
C GLN A 129 -13.60 0.87 -6.41
N GLN A 130 -12.54 0.05 -6.33
CA GLN A 130 -12.36 -1.09 -7.25
C GLN A 130 -13.51 -2.10 -7.13
N ALA A 131 -13.85 -2.53 -5.91
CA ALA A 131 -14.88 -3.54 -5.71
C ALA A 131 -16.26 -3.09 -6.22
N LEU A 132 -16.62 -1.82 -6.02
CA LEU A 132 -17.86 -1.22 -6.53
C LEU A 132 -17.91 -1.23 -8.07
N ARG A 133 -16.77 -1.03 -8.74
CA ARG A 133 -16.69 -1.16 -10.21
C ARG A 133 -16.83 -2.63 -10.62
N ASP A 134 -16.06 -3.52 -9.99
CA ASP A 134 -15.96 -4.93 -10.40
C ASP A 134 -17.28 -5.70 -10.23
N VAL A 135 -18.15 -5.29 -9.29
CA VAL A 135 -19.48 -5.90 -9.10
C VAL A 135 -20.60 -5.18 -9.87
N ASP A 136 -20.24 -4.25 -10.76
CA ASP A 136 -21.17 -3.42 -11.53
C ASP A 136 -22.22 -2.76 -10.62
N PHE A 137 -21.75 -2.02 -9.61
CA PHE A 137 -22.64 -1.37 -8.66
C PHE A 137 -23.48 -0.28 -9.36
N PRO A 138 -24.82 -0.29 -9.23
CA PRO A 138 -25.70 0.64 -9.93
C PRO A 138 -25.37 2.12 -9.67
N SER A 139 -25.15 2.88 -10.75
CA SER A 139 -24.69 4.27 -10.70
C SER A 139 -25.66 5.23 -10.00
N ASN A 140 -26.96 4.94 -10.02
CA ASN A 140 -28.03 5.76 -9.44
C ASN A 140 -28.10 5.73 -7.90
N VAL A 141 -27.35 4.84 -7.24
CA VAL A 141 -27.21 4.73 -5.78
C VAL A 141 -25.75 4.71 -5.32
N LEU A 142 -24.81 4.84 -6.26
CA LEU A 142 -23.37 4.74 -6.00
C LEU A 142 -22.85 5.89 -5.12
N GLU A 143 -23.29 7.12 -5.39
CA GLU A 143 -22.92 8.31 -4.62
C GLU A 143 -23.41 8.22 -3.17
N GLU A 144 -24.63 7.73 -2.99
CA GLU A 144 -25.26 7.54 -1.68
C GLU A 144 -24.46 6.52 -0.86
N PHE A 145 -24.14 5.37 -1.45
CA PHE A 145 -23.32 4.34 -0.82
C PHE A 145 -21.92 4.87 -0.47
N TRP A 146 -21.26 5.56 -1.41
CA TRP A 146 -19.92 6.08 -1.22
C TRP A 146 -19.86 7.12 -0.11
N THR A 147 -20.80 8.07 -0.09
CA THR A 147 -20.87 9.13 0.92
C THR A 147 -20.99 8.55 2.33
N TRP A 148 -21.79 7.49 2.47
CA TRP A 148 -21.95 6.79 3.74
C TRP A 148 -20.62 6.13 4.21
N ILE A 149 -20.00 5.29 3.39
CA ILE A 149 -18.78 4.56 3.79
C ILE A 149 -17.57 5.48 3.97
N GLU A 150 -17.47 6.55 3.18
CA GLU A 150 -16.38 7.52 3.25
C GLU A 150 -16.41 8.26 4.58
N ALA A 151 -17.57 8.75 4.99
CA ALA A 151 -17.72 9.44 6.26
C ALA A 151 -17.61 8.47 7.45
N LEU A 152 -18.17 7.26 7.33
CA LEU A 152 -18.09 6.25 8.38
C LEU A 152 -16.65 5.82 8.66
N SER A 153 -15.86 5.58 7.62
CA SER A 153 -14.47 5.12 7.74
C SER A 153 -13.57 6.10 8.52
N ILE A 154 -13.85 7.40 8.49
CA ILE A 154 -13.12 8.42 9.29
C ILE A 154 -13.23 8.11 10.79
N ARG A 155 -14.39 7.61 11.23
CA ARG A 155 -14.64 7.28 12.64
C ARG A 155 -13.91 6.02 13.10
N LEU A 156 -13.40 5.23 12.16
CA LEU A 156 -12.69 3.97 12.43
C LEU A 156 -11.18 4.18 12.56
N VAL A 157 -10.63 5.29 12.04
CA VAL A 157 -9.23 5.66 12.25
C VAL A 157 -8.96 5.86 13.73
N ASN A 158 -7.98 5.12 14.24
CA ASN A 158 -7.63 5.07 15.66
C ASN A 158 -6.12 5.24 15.93
N GLN A 159 -5.29 5.20 14.88
CA GLN A 159 -3.89 5.58 14.89
C GLN A 159 -3.75 6.86 14.05
N ARG A 160 -3.15 7.92 14.60
CA ARG A 160 -2.99 9.21 13.89
C ARG A 160 -1.51 9.54 13.77
N HIS A 161 -1.09 9.95 12.58
CA HIS A 161 0.27 10.38 12.31
C HIS A 161 0.32 11.91 12.23
N GLY A 162 0.52 12.55 13.39
CA GLY A 162 0.56 14.01 13.51
C GLY A 162 -0.81 14.69 13.47
N ASN A 163 -0.81 16.01 13.32
CA ASN A 163 -2.03 16.84 13.36
C ASN A 163 -2.63 17.09 11.96
N ILE A 164 -2.48 16.14 11.04
CA ILE A 164 -2.95 16.29 9.66
C ILE A 164 -4.43 15.93 9.61
N PRO A 165 -5.32 16.75 9.02
CA PRO A 165 -6.73 16.39 8.83
C PRO A 165 -6.88 15.10 8.01
N ILE A 166 -7.84 14.24 8.38
CA ILE A 166 -8.12 13.03 7.60
C ILE A 166 -8.68 13.46 6.25
N LYS A 167 -8.03 13.02 5.18
CA LYS A 167 -8.39 13.36 3.80
C LYS A 167 -9.83 12.96 3.48
N ARG A 168 -10.60 13.90 2.94
CA ARG A 168 -11.93 13.66 2.40
C ARG A 168 -11.85 13.15 0.97
N VAL A 169 -12.64 12.15 0.64
CA VAL A 169 -12.73 11.59 -0.72
C VAL A 169 -14.16 11.73 -1.21
N HIS A 170 -14.54 12.93 -1.68
CA HIS A 170 -15.89 13.17 -2.17
C HIS A 170 -16.20 12.35 -3.42
N PHE A 171 -17.46 11.99 -3.62
CA PHE A 171 -17.86 11.16 -4.77
C PHE A 171 -17.47 11.81 -6.11
N ASP A 172 -17.60 13.14 -6.22
CA ASP A 172 -17.21 13.88 -7.43
C ASP A 172 -15.74 13.67 -7.83
N SER A 173 -14.83 13.53 -6.86
CA SER A 173 -13.40 13.32 -7.15
C SER A 173 -13.11 11.94 -7.74
N ILE A 174 -14.02 10.98 -7.56
CA ILE A 174 -13.87 9.59 -8.02
C ILE A 174 -14.88 9.19 -9.09
N LYS A 175 -15.85 10.04 -9.43
CA LYS A 175 -16.90 9.76 -10.42
C LYS A 175 -16.36 9.33 -11.79
N SER A 176 -15.23 9.91 -12.20
CA SER A 176 -14.54 9.56 -13.46
C SER A 176 -14.02 8.11 -13.47
N PHE A 177 -13.78 7.51 -12.31
CA PHE A 177 -13.38 6.12 -12.21
C PHE A 177 -14.53 5.20 -12.64
N PHE A 178 -15.77 5.48 -12.27
CA PHE A 178 -16.89 4.58 -12.57
C PHE A 178 -17.45 4.75 -14.00
N THR A 179 -17.06 5.82 -14.70
CA THR A 179 -17.55 6.13 -16.05
C THR A 179 -16.64 5.63 -17.17
N ARG A 180 -15.41 5.18 -16.86
CA ARG A 180 -14.53 4.56 -17.86
C ARG A 180 -15.02 3.16 -18.19
N THR A 181 -15.60 3.01 -19.37
CA THR A 181 -15.82 1.71 -20.01
C THR A 181 -14.47 0.99 -20.14
N PRO A 182 -14.40 -0.35 -19.92
CA PRO A 182 -13.16 -1.07 -20.18
C PRO A 182 -12.74 -0.85 -21.63
N ILE A 183 -11.58 -0.24 -21.84
CA ILE A 183 -10.89 -0.31 -23.12
C ILE A 183 -10.59 -1.79 -23.31
N ASN A 184 -11.26 -2.43 -24.26
CA ASN A 184 -10.90 -3.76 -24.74
C ASN A 184 -9.45 -3.69 -25.27
N GLN A 185 -8.47 -4.01 -24.42
CA GLN A 185 -7.06 -4.13 -24.79
C GLN A 185 -6.78 -5.41 -25.61
N HIS A 186 -7.64 -5.72 -26.59
CA HIS A 186 -7.43 -6.85 -27.49
C HIS A 186 -7.58 -6.54 -28.98
N SER A 187 -7.81 -5.28 -29.40
CA SER A 187 -7.99 -4.97 -30.83
C SER A 187 -7.12 -3.86 -31.43
N GLU A 188 -6.30 -3.15 -30.65
CA GLU A 188 -5.54 -1.99 -31.19
C GLU A 188 -4.02 -2.18 -31.35
N ILE A 189 -3.46 -3.37 -31.10
CA ILE A 189 -2.00 -3.61 -31.26
C ILE A 189 -1.59 -3.94 -32.72
N LYS A 190 -2.52 -4.04 -33.68
CA LYS A 190 -2.19 -4.57 -35.02
C LYS A 190 -1.98 -3.57 -36.16
N GLN A 191 -1.94 -2.25 -35.94
CA GLN A 191 -1.90 -1.34 -37.10
C GLN A 191 -0.91 -0.16 -37.10
N GLU A 192 0.02 -0.06 -36.14
CA GLU A 192 1.03 1.02 -36.15
C GLU A 192 2.48 0.54 -36.04
N PHE A 193 2.81 -0.61 -36.64
CA PHE A 193 4.20 -1.01 -36.89
C PHE A 193 4.43 -1.27 -38.38
N GLN A 194 4.36 -0.21 -39.18
CA GLN A 194 5.05 -0.20 -40.46
C GLN A 194 5.51 1.21 -40.81
N ILE A 195 6.79 1.30 -41.19
CA ILE A 195 7.51 2.42 -41.81
C ILE A 195 8.31 3.30 -40.82
N LEU A 196 9.51 2.83 -40.49
CA LEU A 196 10.71 3.69 -40.43
C LEU A 196 11.85 3.01 -41.22
N PRO A 197 12.71 3.79 -41.90
CA PRO A 197 13.71 3.28 -42.85
C PRO A 197 14.90 2.58 -42.16
N PRO A 198 15.70 1.77 -42.88
CA PRO A 198 16.73 0.93 -42.27
C PRO A 198 17.91 1.77 -41.78
N ILE A 199 18.29 1.59 -40.52
CA ILE A 199 19.55 2.10 -39.95
C ILE A 199 20.66 1.07 -40.21
N PRO A 200 21.90 1.49 -40.53
CA PRO A 200 22.94 0.61 -41.03
C PRO A 200 23.42 -0.39 -39.97
N THR A 201 23.60 -1.63 -40.40
CA THR A 201 24.32 -2.69 -39.69
C THR A 201 25.77 -2.29 -39.49
N THR A 202 26.22 -2.17 -38.24
CA THR A 202 27.61 -2.47 -37.87
C THR A 202 27.67 -2.96 -36.43
N ASP A 203 28.33 -4.11 -36.30
CA ASP A 203 28.79 -4.81 -35.11
C ASP A 203 27.77 -5.58 -34.26
N SER A 204 27.73 -6.87 -34.58
CA SER A 204 27.30 -8.00 -33.78
C SER A 204 27.64 -7.86 -32.29
N ILE A 205 26.62 -7.60 -31.48
CA ILE A 205 26.60 -8.03 -30.07
C ILE A 205 25.70 -9.26 -30.02
N THR A 206 26.34 -10.41 -30.04
CA THR A 206 25.70 -11.72 -29.86
C THR A 206 24.94 -11.74 -28.53
N SER A 207 23.75 -12.36 -28.54
CA SER A 207 22.89 -12.64 -27.38
C SER A 207 23.60 -13.35 -26.20
N THR A 208 24.83 -13.80 -26.41
CA THR A 208 25.72 -14.39 -25.41
C THR A 208 26.33 -13.36 -24.45
N ASP A 209 26.49 -12.09 -24.87
CA ASP A 209 27.19 -11.08 -24.07
C ASP A 209 26.30 -10.48 -22.95
N ALA A 210 24.98 -10.33 -23.19
CA ALA A 210 24.03 -9.80 -22.20
C ALA A 210 23.81 -10.75 -21.01
N LEU A 211 23.66 -12.06 -21.27
CA LEU A 211 23.56 -13.10 -20.24
C LEU A 211 24.88 -13.21 -19.45
N SER A 212 26.04 -13.07 -20.11
CA SER A 212 27.35 -13.09 -19.45
C SER A 212 27.63 -11.87 -18.55
N ARG A 213 26.96 -10.73 -18.80
CA ARG A 213 27.05 -9.53 -17.94
C ARG A 213 26.15 -9.64 -16.69
N GLN A 214 24.98 -10.26 -16.83
CA GLN A 214 24.08 -10.56 -15.69
C GLN A 214 24.72 -11.55 -14.70
N GLU A 215 25.46 -12.55 -15.18
CA GLU A 215 26.19 -13.50 -14.34
C GLU A 215 27.39 -12.88 -13.60
N ARG A 216 27.89 -11.71 -14.05
CA ARG A 216 29.07 -11.02 -13.48
C ARG A 216 28.76 -9.79 -12.64
N ALA A 217 27.50 -9.39 -12.51
CA ALA A 217 27.14 -8.27 -11.63
C ALA A 217 27.38 -8.67 -10.17
N THR A 218 28.53 -8.30 -9.64
CA THR A 218 28.93 -8.58 -8.26
C THR A 218 28.80 -7.35 -7.39
N LEU A 219 28.13 -7.50 -6.26
CA LEU A 219 28.12 -6.54 -5.17
C LEU A 219 29.20 -6.90 -4.14
N SER A 220 30.07 -5.95 -3.82
CA SER A 220 31.03 -6.10 -2.71
C SER A 220 30.55 -5.38 -1.46
N ILE A 221 30.51 -6.08 -0.32
CA ILE A 221 30.19 -5.53 1.00
C ILE A 221 31.41 -5.67 1.92
N PHE A 222 31.96 -4.56 2.40
CA PHE A 222 33.22 -4.55 3.16
C PHE A 222 33.30 -3.39 4.18
N GLY A 223 34.46 -3.24 4.83
CA GLY A 223 34.73 -2.22 5.85
C GLY A 223 34.60 -2.78 7.27
N GLU A 224 33.86 -2.07 8.13
CA GLU A 224 33.56 -2.44 9.52
C GLU A 224 32.58 -3.63 9.62
N VAL A 225 32.88 -4.73 8.94
CA VAL A 225 32.10 -5.97 8.92
C VAL A 225 32.99 -7.18 9.25
N LYS A 226 32.45 -8.17 9.96
CA LYS A 226 33.17 -9.39 10.38
C LYS A 226 33.34 -10.35 9.21
N LYS A 227 32.36 -10.40 8.31
CA LYS A 227 32.33 -11.27 7.14
C LYS A 227 32.13 -10.41 5.89
N PRO A 228 33.20 -9.89 5.27
CA PRO A 228 33.09 -9.25 3.95
C PRO A 228 32.42 -10.20 2.96
N LEU A 229 31.52 -9.67 2.13
CA LEU A 229 30.74 -10.46 1.18
C LEU A 229 31.02 -9.99 -0.24
N THR A 230 31.13 -10.93 -1.17
CA THR A 230 30.97 -10.66 -2.60
C THR A 230 29.81 -11.52 -3.07
N ILE A 231 28.75 -10.86 -3.56
CA ILE A 231 27.47 -11.49 -3.87
C ILE A 231 27.21 -11.28 -5.35
N ASN A 232 27.00 -12.35 -6.11
CA ASN A 232 26.59 -12.23 -7.50
C ASN A 232 25.06 -12.08 -7.62
N LEU A 233 24.55 -11.79 -8.81
CA LEU A 233 23.11 -11.60 -9.03
C LEU A 233 22.28 -12.86 -8.70
N ILE A 234 22.82 -14.05 -8.95
CA ILE A 234 22.16 -15.33 -8.72
C ILE A 234 21.97 -15.57 -7.22
N ASP A 235 23.01 -15.31 -6.42
CA ASP A 235 22.98 -15.44 -4.96
C ASP A 235 21.95 -14.51 -4.31
N LEU A 236 21.63 -13.38 -4.94
CA LEU A 236 20.59 -12.45 -4.45
C LEU A 236 19.18 -13.03 -4.58
N PHE A 237 18.94 -13.97 -5.51
CA PHE A 237 17.63 -14.62 -5.64
C PHE A 237 17.32 -15.56 -4.48
N ASP A 238 18.36 -16.11 -3.84
CA ASP A 238 18.22 -17.01 -2.69
C ASP A 238 18.06 -16.27 -1.35
N LEU A 239 18.20 -14.94 -1.35
CA LEU A 239 18.02 -14.12 -0.16
C LEU A 239 16.55 -13.72 0.02
N PRO A 240 16.11 -13.40 1.26
CA PRO A 240 14.79 -12.84 1.50
C PRO A 240 14.55 -11.59 0.66
N THR A 241 13.65 -11.70 -0.33
CA THR A 241 13.35 -10.62 -1.26
C THR A 241 12.22 -9.74 -0.73
N ALA A 242 12.32 -8.44 -1.00
CA ALA A 242 11.24 -7.47 -0.79
C ALA A 242 10.85 -6.85 -2.14
N SER A 243 9.61 -6.35 -2.21
CA SER A 243 9.13 -5.59 -3.36
C SER A 243 8.69 -4.21 -2.89
N ILE A 244 9.07 -3.17 -3.63
CA ILE A 244 8.73 -1.79 -3.36
C ILE A 244 8.07 -1.20 -4.61
N LEU A 245 6.86 -0.69 -4.43
CA LEU A 245 6.18 0.11 -5.45
C LEU A 245 6.68 1.54 -5.36
N MET A 246 7.41 1.99 -6.38
CA MET A 246 7.77 3.39 -6.55
C MET A 246 6.58 4.14 -7.16
N PRO A 247 6.06 5.19 -6.51
CA PRO A 247 5.00 6.01 -7.07
C PRO A 247 5.44 6.71 -8.36
N PRO A 248 4.49 7.19 -9.18
CA PRO A 248 4.83 7.95 -10.38
C PRO A 248 5.61 9.21 -10.02
N VAL A 249 6.62 9.54 -10.83
CA VAL A 249 7.37 10.78 -10.66
C VAL A 249 6.54 11.90 -11.26
N ILE A 250 6.17 12.89 -10.44
CA ILE A 250 5.41 14.05 -10.85
C ILE A 250 6.28 15.29 -10.67
N CYS A 251 6.41 16.10 -11.73
CA CYS A 251 7.12 17.37 -11.64
C CYS A 251 6.37 18.30 -10.67
N SER A 252 7.02 18.73 -9.60
CA SER A 252 6.42 19.61 -8.59
C SER A 252 5.98 20.98 -9.15
N MET A 253 6.64 21.46 -10.21
CA MET A 253 6.35 22.77 -10.80
C MET A 253 5.23 22.73 -11.85
N THR A 254 5.15 21.64 -12.63
CA THR A 254 4.22 21.54 -13.77
C THR A 254 3.07 20.58 -13.52
N TYR A 255 3.11 19.81 -12.43
CA TYR A 255 2.22 18.69 -12.12
C TYR A 255 2.13 17.63 -13.23
N LYS A 256 3.04 17.70 -14.21
CA LYS A 256 3.13 16.73 -15.29
C LYS A 256 3.76 15.46 -14.72
N GLN A 257 3.10 14.34 -14.97
CA GLN A 257 3.68 13.03 -14.72
C GLN A 257 4.89 12.85 -15.65
N LEU A 258 6.07 12.73 -15.05
CA LEU A 258 7.35 12.51 -15.72
C LEU A 258 7.67 11.02 -15.86
N ASP A 259 7.18 10.21 -14.92
CA ASP A 259 7.35 8.76 -14.95
C ASP A 259 6.12 8.05 -14.38
N THR A 260 5.94 6.78 -14.78
CA THR A 260 4.88 5.91 -14.27
C THR A 260 5.28 5.23 -12.96
N GLU A 261 4.31 4.64 -12.27
CA GLU A 261 4.63 3.79 -11.13
C GLU A 261 5.41 2.55 -11.56
N HIS A 262 6.31 2.10 -10.70
CA HIS A 262 7.21 1.01 -11.01
C HIS A 262 7.40 0.09 -9.82
N LEU A 263 7.15 -1.21 -10.04
CA LEU A 263 7.39 -2.22 -9.02
C LEU A 263 8.84 -2.67 -9.08
N TYR A 264 9.60 -2.42 -8.04
CA TYR A 264 10.96 -2.92 -7.90
C TYR A 264 10.98 -4.13 -6.99
N LYS A 265 11.80 -5.14 -7.35
CA LYS A 265 12.04 -6.33 -6.53
C LYS A 265 13.53 -6.48 -6.27
N GLY A 266 13.88 -6.82 -5.04
CA GLY A 266 15.26 -6.81 -4.57
C GLY A 266 15.46 -7.38 -3.17
N VAL A 267 16.62 -7.10 -2.59
CA VAL A 267 16.96 -7.48 -1.21
C VAL A 267 17.15 -6.22 -0.38
N LEU A 268 16.64 -6.21 0.85
CA LEU A 268 16.82 -5.06 1.75
C LEU A 268 18.28 -4.90 2.16
N LEU A 269 18.77 -3.66 2.17
CA LEU A 269 20.16 -3.35 2.54
C LEU A 269 20.50 -3.86 3.94
N LYS A 270 19.58 -3.72 4.90
CA LYS A 270 19.74 -4.22 6.27
C LYS A 270 19.96 -5.75 6.32
N ASN A 271 19.35 -6.52 5.43
CA ASN A 271 19.51 -7.98 5.39
C ASN A 271 20.92 -8.36 4.93
N LEU A 272 21.43 -7.64 3.93
CA LEU A 272 22.79 -7.82 3.43
C LEU A 272 23.82 -7.46 4.50
N LEU A 273 23.62 -6.36 5.22
CA LEU A 273 24.50 -5.93 6.31
C LEU A 273 24.43 -6.86 7.53
N ASN A 274 23.26 -7.39 7.87
CA ASN A 274 23.10 -8.42 8.91
C ASN A 274 23.92 -9.68 8.58
N ARG A 275 23.93 -10.11 7.31
CA ARG A 275 24.73 -11.24 6.84
C ARG A 275 26.23 -10.95 6.89
N ALA A 276 26.65 -9.73 6.58
CA ALA A 276 28.05 -9.30 6.67
C ALA A 276 28.53 -9.13 8.13
N MET A 277 27.59 -8.99 9.08
CA MET A 277 27.81 -8.83 10.51
C MET A 277 28.70 -7.63 10.86
N ILE A 278 28.09 -6.46 11.09
CA ILE A 278 28.83 -5.23 11.44
C ILE A 278 29.70 -5.45 12.70
N LYS A 279 30.98 -5.03 12.61
CA LYS A 279 31.94 -5.05 13.71
C LYS A 279 31.58 -3.97 14.72
N SER A 280 31.63 -4.32 16.00
CA SER A 280 31.53 -3.34 17.07
C SER A 280 32.10 -3.88 18.38
N GLU A 281 32.86 -3.06 19.07
CA GLU A 281 33.37 -3.33 20.43
C GLU A 281 32.39 -2.84 21.50
N ARG A 282 31.53 -1.88 21.15
CA ARG A 282 30.48 -1.31 22.00
C ARG A 282 29.10 -1.64 21.41
N PRO A 283 27.98 -1.42 22.11
CA PRO A 283 26.67 -1.57 21.50
C PRO A 283 26.53 -0.72 20.22
N LEU A 284 26.02 -1.31 19.14
CA LEU A 284 25.97 -0.69 17.80
C LEU A 284 25.24 0.67 17.80
N TYR A 285 24.20 0.82 18.61
CA TYR A 285 23.44 2.08 18.75
C TYR A 285 24.22 3.24 19.38
N ARG A 286 25.44 3.01 19.87
CA ARG A 286 26.36 4.06 20.37
C ARG A 286 27.62 4.19 19.51
N THR A 287 27.70 3.48 18.40
CA THR A 287 28.89 3.47 17.54
C THR A 287 28.60 4.34 16.32
N PRO A 288 29.37 5.41 16.07
CA PRO A 288 29.09 6.34 14.98
C PRO A 288 29.48 5.71 13.65
N LEU A 289 28.56 4.93 13.07
CA LEU A 289 28.74 4.20 11.83
C LEU A 289 27.86 4.78 10.72
N TYR A 290 28.38 4.75 9.50
CA TYR A 290 27.67 5.12 8.28
C TYR A 290 27.99 4.15 7.15
N ILE A 291 27.05 4.01 6.22
CA ILE A 291 27.10 3.09 5.10
C ILE A 291 27.26 3.93 3.84
N VAL A 292 28.33 3.68 3.09
CA VAL A 292 28.60 4.30 1.78
C VAL A 292 28.22 3.32 0.69
N VAL A 293 27.31 3.72 -0.19
CA VAL A 293 26.93 2.94 -1.37
C VAL A 293 27.54 3.61 -2.59
N THR A 294 28.31 2.88 -3.38
CA THR A 294 29.03 3.40 -4.55
C THR A 294 28.56 2.69 -5.83
N ALA A 295 28.28 3.48 -6.87
CA ALA A 295 27.95 3.00 -8.20
C ALA A 295 29.19 2.86 -9.11
N TYR A 296 29.05 2.17 -10.24
CA TYR A 296 30.12 2.01 -11.24
C TYR A 296 30.55 3.33 -11.89
N ASP A 297 29.67 4.31 -11.98
CA ASP A 297 29.95 5.67 -12.48
C ASP A 297 30.66 6.57 -11.45
N GLY A 298 30.92 6.05 -10.25
CA GLY A 298 31.55 6.78 -9.15
C GLY A 298 30.58 7.57 -8.28
N TYR A 299 29.28 7.58 -8.58
CA TYR A 299 28.29 8.21 -7.71
C TYR A 299 28.25 7.52 -6.35
N GLN A 300 28.18 8.32 -5.27
CA GLN A 300 28.11 7.83 -3.90
C GLN A 300 26.91 8.41 -3.16
N THR A 301 26.25 7.57 -2.36
CA THR A 301 25.27 8.01 -1.36
C THR A 301 25.62 7.44 0.00
N VAL A 302 25.18 8.12 1.06
CA VAL A 302 25.45 7.74 2.44
C VAL A 302 24.16 7.53 3.22
N PHE A 303 24.19 6.53 4.10
CA PHE A 303 23.14 6.25 5.08
C PHE A 303 23.77 6.21 6.47
N SER A 304 23.13 6.80 7.48
CA SER A 304 23.56 6.55 8.85
C SER A 304 23.18 5.14 9.28
N TRP A 305 23.93 4.53 10.21
CA TRP A 305 23.53 3.22 10.75
C TRP A 305 22.12 3.25 11.38
N HIS A 306 21.76 4.35 12.05
CA HIS A 306 20.42 4.52 12.61
C HIS A 306 19.33 4.61 11.54
N GLU A 307 19.61 5.20 10.37
CA GLU A 307 18.68 5.26 9.23
C GLU A 307 18.38 3.86 8.69
N VAL A 308 19.38 2.99 8.63
CA VAL A 308 19.24 1.62 8.10
C VAL A 308 18.58 0.66 9.10
N PHE A 309 18.86 0.80 10.40
CA PHE A 309 18.47 -0.21 11.41
C PHE A 309 17.40 0.23 12.40
N ASN A 310 17.25 1.53 12.66
CA ASN A 310 16.36 2.05 13.71
C ASN A 310 15.26 2.98 13.20
N ALA A 311 15.29 3.34 11.91
CA ALA A 311 14.27 4.16 11.28
C ALA A 311 13.42 3.32 10.32
N THR A 312 12.17 3.71 10.12
CA THR A 312 11.21 3.06 9.20
C THR A 312 11.72 3.04 7.76
N ILE A 313 12.45 4.09 7.36
CA ILE A 313 13.09 4.16 6.05
C ILE A 313 14.06 2.99 5.81
N GLY A 314 14.68 2.44 6.86
CA GLY A 314 15.55 1.26 6.77
C GLY A 314 14.84 0.01 6.25
N ASP A 315 13.52 -0.06 6.43
CA ASP A 315 12.66 -1.12 5.89
C ASP A 315 12.33 -0.93 4.41
N SER A 316 12.70 0.22 3.83
CA SER A 316 12.46 0.58 2.43
C SER A 316 13.73 0.84 1.61
N ILE A 317 14.92 0.62 2.18
CA ILE A 317 16.19 0.67 1.44
C ILE A 317 16.40 -0.66 0.69
N LEU A 318 16.06 -0.67 -0.58
CA LEU A 318 16.06 -1.86 -1.43
C LEU A 318 17.22 -1.83 -2.42
N LEU A 319 18.01 -2.90 -2.43
CA LEU A 319 18.88 -3.23 -3.55
C LEU A 319 18.07 -4.05 -4.57
N ALA A 320 17.52 -3.37 -5.56
CA ALA A 320 16.71 -3.94 -6.63
C ALA A 320 17.56 -4.55 -7.75
N TYR A 321 17.11 -5.70 -8.24
CA TYR A 321 17.62 -6.37 -9.43
C TYR A 321 16.55 -6.48 -10.53
N SER A 322 15.29 -6.15 -10.22
CA SER A 322 14.15 -6.26 -11.12
C SER A 322 13.25 -5.03 -11.02
N LYS A 323 12.71 -4.60 -12.16
CA LYS A 323 11.72 -3.53 -12.34
C LYS A 323 10.58 -4.05 -13.21
N ASN A 324 9.35 -3.93 -12.76
CA ASN A 324 8.13 -4.41 -13.43
C ASN A 324 8.26 -5.88 -13.87
N ASN A 325 8.77 -6.73 -12.98
CA ASN A 325 9.01 -8.16 -13.21
C ASN A 325 9.99 -8.49 -14.35
N ARG A 326 10.78 -7.50 -14.81
CA ARG A 326 11.90 -7.70 -15.74
C ARG A 326 13.21 -7.40 -15.03
N LEU A 327 14.25 -8.18 -15.30
CA LEU A 327 15.57 -7.90 -14.75
C LEU A 327 16.07 -6.54 -15.23
N LEU A 328 16.86 -5.87 -14.39
CA LEU A 328 17.48 -4.61 -14.76
C LEU A 328 18.59 -4.88 -15.78
N GLU A 329 18.41 -4.36 -16.99
CA GLU A 329 19.33 -4.50 -18.13
C GLU A 329 19.89 -3.13 -18.59
N ASP A 330 19.80 -2.11 -17.72
CA ASP A 330 20.15 -0.74 -18.08
C ASP A 330 21.67 -0.58 -18.31
N LYS A 331 22.07 0.40 -19.14
CA LYS A 331 23.49 0.74 -19.39
C LYS A 331 24.25 1.09 -18.11
N ALA A 332 23.51 1.54 -17.09
CA ALA A 332 24.03 1.88 -15.78
C ALA A 332 24.37 0.65 -14.91
N GLY A 333 23.87 -0.55 -15.21
CA GLY A 333 24.19 -1.80 -14.50
C GLY A 333 22.97 -2.58 -14.00
N CYS A 334 23.20 -3.83 -13.59
CA CYS A 334 22.14 -4.79 -13.24
C CYS A 334 21.58 -4.67 -11.81
N LEU A 335 22.15 -3.78 -10.99
CA LEU A 335 21.72 -3.54 -9.61
C LEU A 335 21.43 -2.06 -9.39
N CYS A 336 20.33 -1.77 -8.71
CA CYS A 336 19.92 -0.41 -8.39
C CYS A 336 19.54 -0.32 -6.91
N LEU A 337 20.09 0.62 -6.16
CA LEU A 337 19.62 0.92 -4.81
C LEU A 337 18.59 2.04 -4.87
N LEU A 338 17.46 1.83 -4.20
CA LEU A 338 16.40 2.81 -4.09
C LEU A 338 15.85 2.84 -2.67
N THR A 339 15.44 4.02 -2.25
CA THR A 339 14.63 4.21 -1.05
C THR A 339 13.23 4.59 -1.47
N ASN A 340 12.21 3.97 -0.87
CA ASN A 340 10.85 4.49 -1.02
C ASN A 340 10.73 5.79 -0.21
N PRO A 341 10.54 6.96 -0.83
CA PRO A 341 10.38 8.18 -0.08
C PRO A 341 8.97 8.21 0.52
N GLU A 342 8.86 8.36 1.83
CA GLU A 342 7.57 8.51 2.55
C GLU A 342 6.84 9.83 2.18
N SER A 343 7.42 10.67 1.31
CA SER A 343 6.93 11.98 0.85
C SER A 343 7.37 12.22 -0.61
N TYR A 344 6.93 13.30 -1.26
CA TYR A 344 7.28 13.70 -2.65
C TYR A 344 8.77 14.03 -2.88
N MET A 345 9.65 13.65 -1.96
CA MET A 345 11.09 13.73 -2.15
C MET A 345 11.48 12.75 -3.25
N THR A 346 12.39 13.18 -4.13
CA THR A 346 12.99 12.27 -5.10
C THR A 346 13.60 11.09 -4.37
N PRO A 347 13.28 9.84 -4.75
CA PRO A 347 13.90 8.66 -4.14
C PRO A 347 15.42 8.79 -4.23
N ARG A 348 16.14 8.36 -3.18
CA ARG A 348 17.59 8.17 -3.30
C ARG A 348 17.80 6.98 -4.23
N LEU A 349 18.05 7.27 -5.50
CA LEU A 349 18.20 6.29 -6.57
C LEU A 349 19.66 6.22 -6.99
N VAL A 350 20.27 5.05 -6.83
CA VAL A 350 21.65 4.76 -7.24
C VAL A 350 21.61 3.62 -8.22
N ARG A 351 21.85 3.92 -9.50
CA ARG A 351 21.92 2.90 -10.55
C ARG A 351 23.33 2.32 -10.61
N GLY A 352 23.46 1.03 -10.93
CA GLY A 352 24.76 0.41 -11.10
C GLY A 352 25.53 0.21 -9.81
N VAL A 353 24.87 -0.25 -8.75
CA VAL A 353 25.51 -0.42 -7.45
C VAL A 353 26.65 -1.44 -7.55
N LYS A 354 27.86 -0.98 -7.21
CA LYS A 354 29.11 -1.75 -7.24
C LYS A 354 29.50 -2.24 -5.85
N SER A 355 29.38 -1.36 -4.85
CA SER A 355 29.82 -1.69 -3.50
C SER A 355 29.06 -0.98 -2.39
N VAL A 356 29.04 -1.64 -1.23
CA VAL A 356 28.53 -1.13 0.05
C VAL A 356 29.65 -1.21 1.07
N GLU A 357 30.08 -0.08 1.60
CA GLU A 357 31.15 0.00 2.58
C GLU A 357 30.60 0.51 3.92
N VAL A 358 30.86 -0.22 5.00
CA VAL A 358 30.55 0.24 6.36
C VAL A 358 31.76 0.97 6.92
N ARG A 359 31.60 2.25 7.24
CA ARG A 359 32.65 3.09 7.80
C ARG A 359 32.26 3.58 9.19
N ARG A 360 33.29 3.89 9.98
CA ARG A 360 33.16 4.59 11.26
C ARG A 360 33.57 6.04 11.07
N ILE A 361 32.90 6.94 11.78
CA ILE A 361 33.39 8.31 11.93
C ILE A 361 34.65 8.21 12.81
N SER A 362 35.79 8.62 12.25
CA SER A 362 37.02 8.77 13.00
C SER A 362 36.85 9.94 13.97
N ASP A 363 37.28 9.76 15.22
CA ASP A 363 37.40 10.85 16.19
C ASP A 363 38.51 11.83 15.78
#